data_AF-A0A4Q2X2N8-F1
#
_entry.id   AF-A0A4Q2X2N8-F1
#
_cell.length_a   1.000
_cell.length_b   1.000
_cell.length_c   1.000
_cell.angle_alpha   90.00
_cell.angle_beta   90.00
_cell.angle_gamma   90.00
#
_symmetry.space_group_name_H-M   'P 1'
#
loop_
_entity.id
_entity.type
_entity.pdbx_description
1 polymer ?
#
loop_
_entity_poly.entity_id
_entity_poly.type
_entity_poly.pdbx_seq_one_letter_code
_entity_poly.pdbx_strand_id
1 'polypeptide(L)'
;MLPTELAWLRMLRLGLLLSSCGWGISFFFTFAPWDMAADQLYDMGANKIAHDPLLDYWLRMASSAFGCIGIASAVACARPAKFTGMIGLLGPFHFVVGTTLAISAWRNQLDPEVHSTFIPDITFCFLTALLISVPLLRERFLKNR
;
A
#
# COMPACT_ATOMS: atom_id res chain seq x y z
N MET A 1 2.75 14.96 -14.19
CA MET A 1 3.13 16.32 -13.73
C MET A 1 2.49 16.52 -12.37
N LEU A 2 3.10 17.31 -11.50
CA LEU A 2 2.55 17.56 -10.17
C LEU A 2 1.47 18.63 -10.22
N PRO A 3 0.45 18.55 -9.35
CA PRO A 3 -0.56 19.60 -9.24
C PRO A 3 0.06 20.94 -8.86
N THR A 4 -0.38 22.01 -9.51
CA THR A 4 0.05 23.39 -9.23
C THR A 4 -0.83 24.05 -8.17
N GLU A 5 -2.11 23.73 -8.15
CA GLU A 5 -3.06 24.17 -7.13
C GLU A 5 -2.83 23.49 -5.77
N LEU A 6 -2.84 24.29 -4.70
CA LEU A 6 -2.49 23.86 -3.35
C LEU A 6 -3.39 22.73 -2.82
N ALA A 7 -4.69 22.77 -3.09
CA ALA A 7 -5.64 21.75 -2.63
C ALA A 7 -5.31 20.36 -3.23
N TRP A 8 -5.04 20.31 -4.53
CA TRP A 8 -4.69 19.09 -5.24
C TRP A 8 -3.30 18.58 -4.86
N LEU A 9 -2.35 19.48 -4.61
CA LEU A 9 -1.04 19.11 -4.08
C LEU A 9 -1.15 18.51 -2.67
N ARG A 10 -2.01 19.06 -1.80
CA ARG A 10 -2.28 18.50 -0.47
C ARG A 10 -2.93 17.12 -0.55
N MET A 11 -3.90 16.94 -1.44
CA MET A 11 -4.53 15.63 -1.69
C MET A 11 -3.50 14.58 -2.15
N LEU A 12 -2.63 14.95 -3.09
CA LEU A 12 -1.53 14.08 -3.53
C LEU A 12 -0.61 13.72 -2.35
N ARG A 13 -0.19 14.71 -1.55
CA ARG A 13 0.66 14.46 -0.37
C ARG A 13 -0.02 13.56 0.66
N LEU A 14 -1.32 13.73 0.88
CA LEU A 14 -2.08 12.85 1.76
C LEU A 14 -2.04 11.40 1.25
N GLY A 15 -2.22 11.19 -0.06
CA GLY A 15 -2.08 9.86 -0.67
C GLY A 15 -0.68 9.27 -0.49
N LEU A 16 0.37 10.08 -0.66
CA LEU A 16 1.75 9.63 -0.48
C LEU A 16 2.08 9.32 1.00
N LEU A 17 1.55 10.10 1.94
CA LEU A 17 1.67 9.82 3.37
C LEU A 17 0.92 8.55 3.76
N LEU A 18 -0.31 8.38 3.27
CA LEU A 18 -1.10 7.19 3.51
C LEU A 18 -0.36 5.95 2.98
N SER A 19 0.14 6.01 1.73
CA SER A 19 0.98 4.96 1.14
C SER A 19 2.23 4.67 1.99
N SER A 20 2.90 5.73 2.47
CA SER A 20 4.08 5.61 3.32
C SER A 20 3.79 4.86 4.61
N CYS A 21 2.69 5.18 5.29
CA CYS A 21 2.34 4.54 6.55
C CYS A 21 1.85 3.10 6.32
N GLY A 22 0.91 2.91 5.39
CA GLY A 22 0.28 1.62 5.14
C GLY A 22 1.26 0.56 4.64
N TRP A 23 2.21 0.93 3.80
CA TRP A 23 3.26 0.00 3.37
C TRP A 23 4.47 0.01 4.29
N GLY A 24 4.83 1.16 4.87
CA GLY A 24 6.04 1.30 5.68
C GLY A 24 6.02 0.45 6.96
N ILE A 25 4.85 0.26 7.57
CA ILE A 25 4.71 -0.61 8.75
C ILE A 25 5.18 -2.04 8.47
N SER A 26 5.01 -2.52 7.23
CA SER A 26 5.43 -3.86 6.85
C SER A 26 6.93 -4.08 7.04
N PHE A 27 7.77 -3.03 6.92
CA PHE A 27 9.23 -3.14 7.05
C PHE A 27 9.68 -3.63 8.43
N PHE A 28 8.88 -3.38 9.47
CA PHE A 28 9.14 -3.91 10.81
C PHE A 28 9.23 -5.44 10.80
N PHE A 29 8.32 -6.11 10.08
CA PHE A 29 8.27 -7.58 10.01
C PHE A 29 9.43 -8.20 9.24
N THR A 30 10.25 -7.40 8.54
CA THR A 30 11.46 -7.90 7.84
C THR A 30 12.48 -8.43 8.86
N PHE A 31 12.52 -7.81 10.03
CA PHE A 31 13.48 -8.10 11.10
C PHE A 31 12.82 -8.75 12.32
N ALA A 32 11.50 -8.85 12.34
CA ALA A 32 10.79 -9.49 13.44
C ALA A 32 11.11 -11.00 13.54
N PRO A 33 11.11 -11.59 14.75
CA PRO A 33 11.09 -13.03 14.93
C PRO A 33 9.82 -13.65 14.32
N TRP A 34 9.91 -14.91 13.89
CA TRP A 34 8.78 -15.63 13.30
C TRP A 34 7.54 -15.60 14.19
N ASP A 35 7.67 -15.94 15.47
CA ASP A 35 6.53 -16.05 16.39
C ASP A 35 5.75 -14.73 16.47
N MET A 36 6.44 -13.59 16.50
CA MET A 36 5.81 -12.27 16.50
C MET A 36 5.07 -11.97 15.20
N ALA A 37 5.65 -12.32 14.05
CA ALA A 37 5.00 -12.10 12.75
C ALA A 37 3.80 -13.04 12.55
N ALA A 38 3.91 -14.30 12.99
CA ALA A 38 2.85 -15.28 12.91
C ALA A 38 1.70 -14.96 13.88
N ASP A 39 2.00 -14.49 15.09
CA ASP A 39 0.99 -14.05 16.07
C ASP A 39 0.20 -12.85 15.54
N GLN A 40 0.86 -11.90 14.87
CA GLN A 40 0.16 -10.80 14.22
C GLN A 40 -0.81 -11.30 13.13
N LEU A 41 -0.42 -12.28 12.31
CA LEU A 41 -1.31 -12.86 11.31
C LEU A 41 -2.48 -13.62 11.96
N TYR A 42 -2.24 -14.29 13.08
CA TYR A 42 -3.28 -14.94 13.87
C TYR A 42 -4.31 -13.92 14.40
N ASP A 43 -3.84 -12.80 14.95
CA ASP A 43 -4.71 -11.71 15.40
C ASP A 43 -5.52 -11.08 14.25
N MET A 44 -5.05 -11.22 13.01
CA MET A 44 -5.74 -10.76 11.80
C MET A 44 -6.76 -11.78 11.24
N GLY A 45 -6.91 -12.93 11.89
CA GLY A 45 -7.88 -13.99 11.54
C GLY A 45 -7.28 -15.22 10.85
N ALA A 46 -5.94 -15.35 10.79
CA ALA A 46 -5.32 -16.57 10.32
C ALA A 46 -5.38 -17.69 11.38
N ASN A 47 -5.32 -18.95 10.94
CA ASN A 47 -5.06 -20.06 11.86
C ASN A 47 -3.62 -20.03 12.36
N LYS A 48 -3.34 -20.71 13.47
CA LYS A 48 -1.97 -20.84 13.99
C LYS A 48 -1.06 -21.45 12.92
N ILE A 49 0.00 -20.71 12.56
CA ILE A 49 0.93 -21.09 11.50
C ILE A 49 2.17 -21.72 12.15
N ALA A 50 2.43 -22.99 11.87
CA ALA A 50 3.67 -23.63 12.30
C ALA A 50 4.86 -23.00 11.56
N HIS A 51 6.02 -22.92 12.22
CA HIS A 51 7.22 -22.38 11.60
C HIS A 51 7.62 -23.23 10.38
N ASP A 52 7.61 -22.58 9.21
CA ASP A 52 8.11 -23.12 7.96
C ASP A 52 9.21 -22.17 7.44
N PRO A 53 10.47 -22.64 7.27
CA PRO A 53 11.58 -21.78 6.89
C PRO A 53 11.41 -21.09 5.53
N LEU A 54 10.74 -21.74 4.57
CA LEU A 54 10.51 -21.14 3.27
C LEU A 54 9.44 -20.06 3.37
N LEU A 55 8.38 -20.29 4.15
CA LEU A 55 7.35 -19.29 4.41
C LEU A 55 7.92 -18.07 5.15
N ASP A 56 8.78 -18.25 6.16
CA ASP A 56 9.46 -17.13 6.85
C ASP A 56 10.29 -16.31 5.85
N TYR A 57 11.06 -16.98 4.99
CA TYR A 57 11.81 -16.33 3.92
C TYR A 57 10.92 -15.49 2.98
N TRP A 58 9.79 -16.06 2.52
CA TRP A 58 8.85 -15.36 1.62
C TRP A 58 8.20 -14.16 2.30
N LEU A 59 7.79 -14.29 3.57
CA LEU A 59 7.17 -13.20 4.32
C LEU A 59 8.17 -12.06 4.57
N ARG A 60 9.43 -12.37 4.88
CA ARG A 60 10.50 -11.34 5.01
C ARG A 60 10.74 -10.60 3.70
N MET A 61 10.79 -11.33 2.59
CA MET A 61 10.95 -10.73 1.27
C MET A 61 9.76 -9.82 0.90
N ALA A 62 8.53 -10.28 1.13
CA ALA A 62 7.33 -9.49 0.88
C ALA A 62 7.30 -8.24 1.77
N SER A 63 7.55 -8.40 3.06
CA SER A 63 7.68 -7.33 4.04
C SER A 63 8.73 -6.29 3.64
N SER A 64 9.92 -6.72 3.19
CA SER A 64 10.97 -5.80 2.76
C SER A 64 10.56 -5.03 1.50
N ALA A 65 9.96 -5.70 0.52
CA ALA A 65 9.52 -5.07 -0.73
C ALA A 65 8.44 -4.01 -0.46
N PHE A 66 7.43 -4.35 0.33
CA PHE A 66 6.38 -3.43 0.73
C PHE A 66 6.93 -2.28 1.58
N GLY A 67 7.80 -2.55 2.55
CA GLY A 67 8.44 -1.52 3.34
C GLY A 67 9.23 -0.52 2.51
N CYS A 68 9.96 -1.00 1.49
CA CYS A 68 10.64 -0.15 0.51
C CYS A 68 9.67 0.74 -0.28
N ILE A 69 8.48 0.26 -0.64
CA ILE A 69 7.43 1.09 -1.26
C ILE A 69 6.99 2.19 -0.29
N GLY A 70 6.81 1.88 1.00
CA GLY A 70 6.48 2.86 2.02
C GLY A 70 7.55 3.95 2.15
N ILE A 71 8.82 3.57 2.24
CA ILE A 71 9.96 4.50 2.29
C ILE A 71 10.02 5.35 1.02
N ALA A 72 9.85 4.74 -0.15
CA ALA A 72 9.83 5.44 -1.42
C ALA A 72 8.70 6.49 -1.46
N SER A 73 7.50 6.14 -0.99
CA SER A 73 6.37 7.06 -0.85
C SER A 73 6.67 8.23 0.09
N ALA A 74 7.36 7.98 1.23
CA ALA A 74 7.81 9.03 2.15
C ALA A 74 8.76 10.02 1.45
N VAL A 75 9.75 9.49 0.73
CA VAL A 75 10.75 10.28 -0.01
C VAL A 75 10.09 11.07 -1.15
N ALA A 76 9.13 10.47 -1.88
CA ALA A 76 8.30 11.17 -2.85
C ALA A 76 7.48 12.28 -2.22
N CYS A 77 6.90 12.07 -1.04
CA CYS A 77 6.14 13.09 -0.33
C CYS A 77 7.02 14.29 0.06
N ALA A 78 8.25 14.03 0.53
CA ALA A 78 9.19 15.05 0.95
C ALA A 78 9.75 15.85 -0.23
N ARG A 79 9.99 15.21 -1.38
CA ARG A 79 10.63 15.83 -2.56
C ARG A 79 9.89 15.49 -3.87
N PRO A 80 8.61 15.85 -4.01
CA PRO A 80 7.78 15.32 -5.10
C PRO A 80 8.30 15.70 -6.49
N ALA A 81 8.91 16.88 -6.64
CA ALA A 81 9.46 17.35 -7.90
C ALA A 81 10.60 16.47 -8.44
N LYS A 82 11.36 15.79 -7.56
CA LYS A 82 12.45 14.89 -7.95
C LYS A 82 11.95 13.50 -8.34
N PHE A 83 10.76 13.11 -7.87
CA PHE A 83 10.24 11.75 -7.97
C PHE A 83 8.92 11.67 -8.75
N THR A 84 8.73 12.57 -9.70
CA THR A 84 7.47 12.67 -10.48
C THR A 84 7.14 11.39 -11.25
N GLY A 85 8.15 10.71 -11.81
CA GLY A 85 7.97 9.43 -12.49
C GLY A 85 7.45 8.35 -11.55
N MET A 86 8.09 8.19 -10.38
CA MET A 86 7.67 7.25 -9.34
C MET A 86 6.26 7.55 -8.82
N ILE A 87 5.97 8.81 -8.52
CA ILE A 87 4.62 9.25 -8.09
C ILE A 87 3.56 8.87 -9.13
N GLY A 88 3.87 9.01 -10.42
CA GLY A 88 2.98 8.61 -11.51
C GLY A 88 2.67 7.11 -11.53
N LEU A 89 3.53 6.26 -10.98
CA LEU A 89 3.33 4.81 -10.91
C LEU A 89 2.61 4.36 -9.64
N LEU A 90 2.73 5.13 -8.54
CA LEU A 90 2.14 4.75 -7.26
C LEU A 90 0.61 4.61 -7.33
N GLY A 91 -0.09 5.52 -8.02
CA GLY A 91 -1.54 5.43 -8.19
C GLY A 91 -2.00 4.11 -8.84
N PRO A 92 -1.54 3.79 -10.07
CA PRO A 92 -1.81 2.51 -10.72
C PRO A 92 -1.38 1.29 -9.91
N PHE A 93 -0.22 1.36 -9.25
CA PHE A 93 0.26 0.28 -8.38
C PHE A 93 -0.77 -0.08 -7.30
N HIS A 94 -1.26 0.90 -6.53
CA HIS A 94 -2.25 0.62 -5.48
C HIS A 94 -3.57 0.12 -6.06
N PHE A 95 -3.99 0.61 -7.24
CA PHE A 95 -5.19 0.13 -7.90
C PHE A 95 -5.09 -1.35 -8.30
N VAL A 96 -3.96 -1.76 -8.88
CA VAL A 96 -3.70 -3.16 -9.24
C VAL A 96 -3.71 -4.03 -8.00
N VAL A 97 -2.98 -3.63 -6.94
CA VAL A 97 -2.95 -4.40 -5.68
C VAL A 97 -4.33 -4.50 -5.05
N GLY A 98 -5.08 -3.40 -4.95
CA GLY A 98 -6.45 -3.41 -4.41
C GLY A 98 -7.39 -4.32 -5.19
N THR A 99 -7.25 -4.35 -6.51
CA THR A 99 -8.01 -5.27 -7.38
C THR A 99 -7.61 -6.72 -7.15
N THR A 100 -6.31 -7.00 -7.06
CA THR A 100 -5.80 -8.34 -6.73
C THR A 100 -6.31 -8.81 -5.36
N LEU A 101 -6.30 -7.95 -4.35
CA LEU A 101 -6.81 -8.27 -3.01
C LEU A 101 -8.31 -8.54 -3.01
N ALA A 102 -9.10 -7.73 -3.73
CA ALA A 102 -10.53 -7.95 -3.87
C ALA A 102 -10.85 -9.29 -4.55
N ILE A 103 -10.14 -9.61 -5.65
CA ILE A 103 -10.30 -10.89 -6.35
C ILE A 103 -9.85 -12.05 -5.43
N SER A 104 -8.74 -11.90 -4.71
CA SER A 104 -8.26 -12.92 -3.78
C SER A 104 -9.22 -13.14 -2.61
N ALA A 105 -9.79 -12.08 -2.03
CA ALA A 105 -10.78 -12.18 -0.97
C ALA A 105 -12.02 -12.95 -1.43
N TRP A 106 -12.52 -12.62 -2.62
CA TRP A 106 -13.65 -13.33 -3.23
C TRP A 106 -13.32 -14.80 -3.52
N ARG A 107 -12.17 -15.09 -4.14
CA ARG A 107 -11.76 -16.46 -4.49
C ARG A 107 -11.53 -17.34 -3.27
N ASN A 108 -11.01 -16.78 -2.18
CA ASN A 108 -10.78 -17.48 -0.93
C ASN A 108 -12.00 -17.45 0.01
N GLN A 109 -13.13 -16.87 -0.43
CA GLN A 109 -14.38 -16.78 0.33
C GLN A 109 -14.15 -16.19 1.74
N LEU A 110 -13.34 -15.14 1.83
CA LEU A 110 -13.04 -14.51 3.11
C LEU A 110 -14.31 -13.94 3.74
N ASP A 111 -14.65 -14.46 4.91
CA ASP A 111 -15.75 -13.98 5.73
C ASP A 111 -15.37 -12.67 6.43
N PRO A 112 -16.11 -11.55 6.25
CA PRO A 112 -15.89 -10.29 6.96
C PRO A 112 -15.93 -10.39 8.49
N GLU A 113 -16.70 -11.33 9.04
CA GLU A 113 -16.85 -11.50 10.49
C GLU A 113 -15.61 -12.16 11.11
N VAL A 114 -14.93 -13.02 10.34
CA VAL A 114 -13.75 -13.78 10.80
C VAL A 114 -12.44 -13.13 10.34
N HIS A 115 -12.40 -12.62 9.10
CA HIS A 115 -11.21 -12.10 8.43
C HIS A 115 -11.33 -10.59 8.18
N SER A 116 -11.80 -9.83 9.18
CA SER A 116 -12.17 -8.41 8.99
C SER A 116 -11.07 -7.52 8.39
N THR A 117 -9.80 -7.93 8.47
CA THR A 117 -8.61 -7.18 8.02
C THR A 117 -8.48 -7.02 6.51
N PHE A 118 -9.09 -7.88 5.68
CA PHE A 118 -9.00 -7.70 4.22
C PHE A 118 -9.77 -6.46 3.72
N ILE A 119 -10.81 -6.02 4.44
CA ILE A 119 -11.61 -4.82 4.10
C ILE A 119 -10.78 -3.53 4.21
N PRO A 120 -10.13 -3.23 5.35
CA PRO A 120 -9.28 -2.06 5.45
C PRO A 120 -8.10 -2.13 4.47
N ASP A 121 -7.55 -3.32 4.16
CA ASP A 121 -6.46 -3.46 3.17
C ASP A 121 -6.89 -3.07 1.74
N ILE A 122 -8.04 -3.58 1.29
CA ILE A 122 -8.62 -3.23 -0.01
C ILE A 122 -8.98 -1.74 -0.04
N THR A 123 -9.60 -1.25 1.03
CA THR A 123 -10.01 0.16 1.16
C THR A 123 -8.79 1.08 1.10
N PHE A 124 -7.75 0.75 1.85
CA PHE A 124 -6.46 1.45 1.84
C PHE A 124 -5.90 1.54 0.43
N CYS A 125 -5.89 0.44 -0.32
CA CYS A 125 -5.38 0.41 -1.69
C CYS A 125 -6.16 1.36 -2.61
N PHE A 126 -7.49 1.26 -2.66
CA PHE A 126 -8.29 2.11 -3.55
C PHE A 126 -8.31 3.58 -3.13
N LEU A 127 -8.38 3.88 -1.84
CA LEU A 127 -8.32 5.24 -1.34
C LEU A 127 -6.97 5.90 -1.68
N THR A 128 -5.87 5.19 -1.47
CA THR A 128 -4.53 5.67 -1.80
C THR A 128 -4.37 5.86 -3.31
N ALA A 129 -4.87 4.91 -4.12
CA ALA A 129 -4.89 5.03 -5.57
C ALA A 129 -5.63 6.29 -6.04
N LEU A 130 -6.78 6.58 -5.43
CA LEU A 130 -7.61 7.76 -5.75
C LEU A 130 -6.90 9.06 -5.36
N LEU A 131 -6.38 9.14 -4.12
CA LEU A 131 -5.69 10.32 -3.60
C LEU A 131 -4.44 10.69 -4.41
N ILE A 132 -3.77 9.70 -5.02
CA ILE A 132 -2.61 9.94 -5.87
C ILE A 132 -3.03 10.20 -7.33
N SER A 133 -3.90 9.38 -7.90
CA SER A 133 -4.19 9.41 -9.35
C SER A 133 -5.04 10.60 -9.75
N VAL A 134 -6.05 10.97 -8.96
CA VAL A 134 -6.99 12.05 -9.32
C VAL A 134 -6.27 13.40 -9.49
N PRO A 135 -5.42 13.87 -8.54
CA PRO A 135 -4.67 15.11 -8.72
C PRO A 135 -3.79 15.11 -9.97
N LEU A 136 -3.14 13.97 -10.28
CA LEU A 136 -2.24 13.85 -11.42
C LEU A 136 -2.99 13.85 -12.75
N LEU A 137 -4.13 13.15 -12.83
CA LEU A 137 -4.98 13.09 -14.01
C LEU A 137 -5.62 14.45 -14.30
N ARG A 138 -6.09 15.15 -13.26
CA ARG A 138 -6.63 16.51 -13.40
C ARG A 138 -5.60 17.45 -14.03
N GLU A 139 -4.38 17.49 -13.48
CA GLU A 139 -3.34 18.39 -13.98
C GLU A 139 -2.99 18.07 -15.44
N ARG A 140 -2.95 16.77 -15.80
CA ARG A 140 -2.71 16.34 -17.18
C ARG A 140 -3.82 16.80 -18.12
N PHE A 141 -5.07 16.74 -17.67
CA PHE A 141 -6.23 17.16 -18.45
C PHE A 141 -6.27 18.67 -18.69
N LEU A 142 -5.98 19.47 -17.67
CA LEU A 142 -5.96 20.94 -17.78
C LEU A 142 -4.89 21.44 -18.75
N LYS A 143 -3.76 20.75 -18.86
CA LYS A 143 -2.68 21.14 -19.77
C LYS A 143 -2.95 20.75 -21.24
N ASN A 144 -3.77 19.73 -21.46
CA ASN A 144 -4.11 19.26 -22.79
C ASN A 144 -5.30 20.03 -23.40
N ARG A 145 -5.83 21.02 -22.69
CA ARG A 145 -6.81 22.00 -23.17
C ARG A 145 -6.10 23.31 -23.47
#